data_AF-A0A1G3HAT7-F1
#
_entry.id   AF-A0A1G3HAT7-F1
#
_cell.length_a   1.000
_cell.length_b   1.000
_cell.length_c   1.000
_cell.angle_alpha   90.00
_cell.angle_beta   90.00
_cell.angle_gamma   90.00
#
_symmetry.space_group_name_H-M   'P 1'
#
loop_
_entity.id
_entity.type
_entity.pdbx_description
1 polymer ?
#
loop_
_entity_poly.entity_id
_entity_poly.type
_entity_poly.pdbx_seq_one_letter_code
_entity_poly.pdbx_strand_id
1 'polypeptide(L)'
;MGAREPRVGVEYATASGLPVRVVAINGGQIELQSLASDSCFYVPAGYPLGPMTGPNLAVARKLYPHQARGPAAGAPVRMGKPLAPIIDAMLLAGGHTMRGIVREVRRKASASCRGKDLRANVRARMYWFRRRGYMIDTNAQGRFSATPPHSLP
;
A
#
# COMPACT_ATOMS: atom_id res chain seq x y z
N MET A 1 -31.51 -21.30 17.32
CA MET A 1 -31.09 -19.94 17.75
C MET A 1 -30.86 -19.12 16.49
N GLY A 2 -31.58 -17.99 16.38
CA GLY A 2 -31.99 -17.38 15.12
C GLY A 2 -30.86 -16.87 14.22
N ALA A 3 -31.02 -17.09 12.92
CA ALA A 3 -30.28 -16.42 11.88
C ALA A 3 -30.44 -14.91 12.05
N ARG A 4 -29.41 -14.23 12.56
CA ARG A 4 -29.36 -12.77 12.54
C ARG A 4 -29.27 -12.36 11.07
N GLU A 5 -30.11 -11.42 10.65
CA GLU A 5 -30.02 -10.84 9.32
C GLU A 5 -28.57 -10.42 9.02
N PRO A 6 -28.04 -10.78 7.84
CA PRO A 6 -26.69 -10.41 7.46
C PRO A 6 -26.57 -8.88 7.42
N ARG A 7 -25.51 -8.35 8.00
CA ARG A 7 -25.22 -6.92 8.02
C ARG A 7 -23.96 -6.63 7.24
N VAL A 8 -24.00 -5.59 6.42
CA VAL A 8 -22.82 -5.09 5.69
C VAL A 8 -21.70 -4.75 6.67
N GLY A 9 -20.48 -5.17 6.32
CA GLY A 9 -19.27 -4.98 7.12
C GLY A 9 -19.07 -6.00 8.25
N VAL A 10 -20.02 -6.92 8.47
CA VAL A 10 -19.92 -7.96 9.51
C VAL A 10 -19.36 -9.26 8.93
N GLU A 11 -18.56 -9.95 9.74
CA GLU A 11 -17.94 -11.23 9.41
C GLU A 11 -18.81 -12.41 9.86
N TYR A 12 -18.93 -13.40 8.99
CA TYR A 12 -19.73 -14.61 9.17
C TYR A 12 -18.93 -15.84 8.73
N ALA A 13 -19.42 -17.01 9.12
CA ALA A 13 -18.98 -18.28 8.56
C ALA A 13 -20.05 -18.80 7.61
N THR A 14 -19.65 -19.27 6.43
CA THR A 14 -20.55 -20.03 5.55
C THR A 14 -20.89 -21.39 6.16
N ALA A 15 -21.86 -22.11 5.58
CA ALA A 15 -22.16 -23.50 5.97
C ALA A 15 -20.94 -24.44 5.89
N SER A 16 -19.99 -24.15 4.99
CA SER A 16 -18.72 -24.89 4.86
C SER A 16 -17.65 -24.46 5.87
N GLY A 17 -17.94 -23.49 6.74
CA GLY A 17 -17.00 -22.93 7.71
C GLY A 17 -16.02 -21.92 7.11
N LEU A 18 -16.21 -21.48 5.87
CA LEU A 18 -15.36 -20.46 5.25
C LEU A 18 -15.64 -19.10 5.90
N PRO A 19 -14.61 -18.39 6.38
CA PRO A 19 -14.77 -17.05 6.92
C PRO A 19 -15.01 -16.05 5.78
N VAL A 20 -16.10 -15.31 5.86
CA VAL A 20 -16.54 -14.35 4.84
C VAL A 20 -16.98 -13.04 5.48
N ARG A 21 -16.87 -11.93 4.75
CA ARG A 21 -17.41 -10.63 5.13
C ARG A 21 -18.51 -10.22 4.16
N VAL A 22 -19.63 -9.69 4.68
CA VAL A 22 -20.68 -9.13 3.84
C VAL A 22 -20.24 -7.75 3.32
N VAL A 23 -20.11 -7.61 2.01
CA VAL A 23 -19.69 -6.37 1.34
C VAL A 23 -20.90 -5.51 0.97
N ALA A 24 -21.95 -6.13 0.44
CA ALA A 24 -23.16 -5.46 0.01
C ALA A 24 -24.38 -6.38 0.12
N ILE A 25 -25.57 -5.78 0.24
CA ILE A 25 -26.86 -6.48 0.22
C ILE A 25 -27.74 -5.76 -0.80
N ASN A 26 -27.99 -6.41 -1.93
CA ASN A 26 -28.72 -5.84 -3.07
C ASN A 26 -29.95 -6.70 -3.35
N GLY A 27 -31.14 -6.21 -2.97
CA GLY A 27 -32.44 -6.65 -3.50
C GLY A 27 -32.72 -8.17 -3.54
N GLY A 28 -32.11 -8.96 -2.66
CA GLY A 28 -32.25 -10.43 -2.65
C GLY A 28 -30.94 -11.22 -2.82
N GLN A 29 -29.82 -10.53 -3.08
CA GLN A 29 -28.48 -11.11 -3.11
C GLN A 29 -27.55 -10.43 -2.10
N ILE A 30 -26.60 -11.21 -1.59
CA ILE A 30 -25.56 -10.77 -0.67
C ILE A 30 -24.23 -10.95 -1.38
N GLU A 31 -23.44 -9.90 -1.44
CA GLU A 31 -22.05 -9.98 -1.87
C GLU A 31 -21.17 -10.34 -0.68
N LEU A 32 -20.45 -11.45 -0.79
CA LEU A 32 -19.54 -11.96 0.21
C LEU A 32 -18.11 -11.86 -0.28
N GLN A 33 -17.23 -11.32 0.56
CA GLN A 33 -15.79 -11.37 0.37
C GLN A 33 -15.24 -12.54 1.20
N SER A 34 -14.58 -13.49 0.54
CA SER A 34 -13.78 -14.51 1.21
C SER A 34 -12.62 -13.84 1.95
N LEU A 35 -12.50 -14.07 3.25
CA LEU A 35 -11.34 -13.59 4.00
C LEU A 35 -10.06 -14.35 3.62
N ALA A 36 -10.17 -15.53 2.99
CA ALA A 36 -9.05 -16.40 2.62
C ALA A 36 -8.37 -16.04 1.30
N SER A 37 -9.12 -15.46 0.37
CA SER A 37 -8.67 -15.22 -1.00
C SER A 37 -8.94 -13.79 -1.48
N ASP A 38 -9.55 -12.96 -0.63
CA ASP A 38 -10.09 -11.64 -0.98
C ASP A 38 -11.06 -11.64 -2.18
N SER A 39 -11.51 -12.83 -2.61
CA SER A 39 -12.41 -12.99 -3.75
C SER A 39 -13.85 -12.68 -3.36
N CYS A 40 -14.53 -11.88 -4.16
CA CYS A 40 -15.95 -11.60 -4.01
C CYS A 40 -16.80 -12.61 -4.78
N PHE A 41 -17.92 -13.03 -4.18
CA PHE A 41 -18.93 -13.85 -4.84
C PHE A 41 -20.32 -13.51 -4.30
N TYR A 42 -21.34 -13.78 -5.11
CA TYR A 42 -22.73 -13.46 -4.78
C TYR A 42 -23.47 -14.70 -4.31
N VAL A 43 -24.25 -14.55 -3.23
CA VAL A 43 -25.13 -15.60 -2.72
C VAL A 43 -26.56 -15.07 -2.53
N PRO A 44 -27.58 -15.94 -2.55
CA PRO A 44 -28.95 -15.53 -2.22
C PRO A 44 -29.07 -14.99 -0.79
N ALA A 45 -30.02 -14.08 -0.55
CA ALA A 45 -30.26 -13.51 0.78
C ALA A 45 -30.57 -14.55 1.88
N GLY A 46 -31.11 -15.71 1.49
CA GLY A 46 -31.38 -16.84 2.39
C GLY A 46 -30.18 -17.78 2.60
N TYR A 47 -28.99 -17.44 2.08
CA TYR A 47 -27.81 -18.29 2.24
C TYR A 47 -27.46 -18.45 3.73
N PRO A 48 -27.23 -19.69 4.22
CA PRO A 48 -26.98 -19.94 5.63
C PRO A 48 -25.63 -19.36 6.05
N LEU A 49 -25.68 -18.20 6.72
CA LEU A 49 -24.54 -17.54 7.35
C LEU A 49 -24.63 -17.72 8.87
N GLY A 50 -23.60 -18.35 9.43
CA GLY A 50 -23.46 -18.54 10.87
C GLY A 50 -22.61 -17.45 11.52
N PRO A 51 -22.81 -17.15 12.81
CA PRO A 51 -21.93 -16.27 13.55
C PRO A 51 -20.53 -16.87 13.64
N MET A 52 -19.51 -16.01 13.51
CA MET A 52 -18.11 -16.39 13.65
C MET A 52 -17.77 -16.59 15.14
N THR A 53 -18.17 -17.73 15.71
CA THR A 53 -18.00 -18.07 17.13
C THR A 53 -17.27 -19.41 17.31
N GLY A 54 -16.39 -19.49 18.31
CA GLY A 54 -15.77 -20.73 18.80
C GLY A 54 -15.01 -21.54 17.73
N PRO A 55 -15.47 -22.76 17.37
CA PRO A 55 -14.74 -23.68 16.50
C PRO A 55 -14.50 -23.14 15.08
N ASN A 56 -15.39 -22.31 14.54
CA ASN A 56 -15.22 -21.69 13.21
C ASN A 56 -14.10 -20.64 13.21
N LEU A 57 -13.87 -19.97 14.34
CA LEU A 57 -12.72 -19.09 14.53
C LEU A 57 -11.41 -19.88 14.59
N ALA A 58 -11.44 -21.09 15.15
CA ALA A 58 -10.26 -21.95 15.24
C ALA A 58 -9.85 -22.51 13.87
N VAL A 59 -10.80 -22.90 13.01
CA VAL A 59 -10.52 -23.30 11.62
C VAL A 59 -10.04 -22.10 10.79
N ALA A 60 -10.66 -20.93 10.95
CA ALA A 60 -10.20 -19.68 10.35
C ALA A 60 -8.82 -19.22 10.86
N ARG A 61 -8.36 -19.67 12.04
CA ARG A 61 -6.99 -19.42 12.52
C ARG A 61 -6.00 -20.51 12.10
N LYS A 62 -6.43 -21.77 11.99
CA LYS A 62 -5.59 -22.89 11.53
C LYS A 62 -5.24 -22.82 10.04
N LEU A 63 -6.15 -22.28 9.22
CA LEU A 63 -5.85 -22.01 7.80
C LEU A 63 -4.87 -20.84 7.59
N TYR A 64 -4.45 -20.15 8.67
CA TYR A 64 -3.55 -18.99 8.63
C TYR A 64 -2.44 -19.08 9.69
N PRO A 65 -1.32 -19.78 9.43
CA PRO A 65 -0.06 -19.48 10.10
C PRO A 65 0.53 -18.13 9.63
N HIS A 66 -0.02 -17.54 8.57
CA HIS A 66 0.33 -16.22 8.05
C HIS A 66 -0.86 -15.27 8.14
N GLN A 67 -1.25 -14.91 9.36
CA GLN A 67 -1.67 -13.53 9.56
C GLN A 67 -0.42 -12.68 9.35
N ALA A 68 -0.17 -12.25 8.11
CA ALA A 68 0.61 -11.05 7.88
C ALA A 68 -0.10 -9.98 8.71
N ARG A 69 0.55 -9.58 9.80
CA ARG A 69 0.11 -8.58 10.75
C ARG A 69 -0.23 -7.32 9.94
N GLY A 70 -1.50 -7.20 9.53
CA GLY A 70 -2.02 -5.96 8.98
C GLY A 70 -1.67 -4.87 9.99
N PRO A 71 -1.12 -3.72 9.54
CA PRO A 71 -0.66 -2.71 10.46
C PRO A 71 -1.84 -2.33 11.35
N ALA A 72 -1.67 -2.54 12.66
CA ALA A 72 -2.68 -2.24 13.65
C ALA A 72 -3.22 -0.83 13.40
N ALA A 73 -4.54 -0.73 13.23
CA ALA A 73 -5.23 0.53 13.34
C ALA A 73 -4.80 1.21 14.64
N GLY A 74 -4.23 2.41 14.53
CA GLY A 74 -4.09 3.31 15.69
C GLY A 74 -2.70 3.66 16.18
N ALA A 75 -1.61 3.29 15.51
CA ALA A 75 -0.38 4.08 15.64
C ALA A 75 -0.37 5.10 14.51
N PRO A 76 -0.35 6.43 14.77
CA PRO A 76 -0.02 7.37 13.72
C PRO A 76 1.36 6.95 13.21
N VAL A 77 1.41 6.34 12.03
CA VAL A 77 2.65 6.21 11.28
C VAL A 77 3.10 7.64 11.21
N ARG A 78 4.12 8.00 11.99
CA ARG A 78 4.82 9.28 11.83
C ARG A 78 5.14 9.28 10.36
N MET A 79 4.38 10.04 9.57
CA MET A 79 4.52 10.07 8.13
C MET A 79 5.87 10.72 7.92
N GLY A 80 6.90 9.87 7.95
CA GLY A 80 8.26 10.29 7.78
C GLY A 80 8.27 11.04 6.47
N LYS A 81 8.86 12.25 6.47
CA LYS A 81 8.85 13.14 5.32
C LYS A 81 9.06 12.32 4.05
N PRO A 82 8.14 12.38 3.08
CA PRO A 82 8.24 11.56 1.88
C PRO A 82 9.61 11.85 1.24
N LEU A 83 10.31 10.79 0.83
CA LEU A 83 11.66 10.93 0.27
C LEU A 83 11.65 11.68 -1.07
N ALA A 84 10.54 11.59 -1.81
CA ALA A 84 10.41 12.16 -3.14
C ALA A 84 10.61 13.68 -3.18
N PRO A 85 9.91 14.52 -2.39
CA PRO A 85 10.17 15.96 -2.37
C PRO A 85 11.62 16.36 -2.05
N ILE A 86 12.28 15.60 -1.18
CA ILE A 86 13.69 15.86 -0.84
C ILE A 86 14.60 15.54 -2.03
N ILE A 87 14.36 14.41 -2.70
CA ILE A 87 15.12 14.00 -3.88
C ILE A 87 14.87 14.99 -5.03
N ASP A 88 13.62 15.40 -5.26
CA ASP A 88 13.23 16.32 -6.32
C ASP A 88 13.90 17.68 -6.17
N ALA A 89 13.87 18.24 -4.95
CA ALA A 89 14.56 19.50 -4.65
C ALA A 89 16.06 19.42 -4.95
N MET A 90 16.71 18.29 -4.65
CA MET A 90 18.13 18.09 -4.93
C MET A 90 18.43 17.91 -6.42
N LEU A 91 17.53 17.29 -7.18
CA LEU A 91 17.66 17.14 -8.64
C LEU A 91 17.46 18.47 -9.36
N LEU A 92 16.47 19.26 -8.91
CA LEU A 92 16.17 20.59 -9.45
C LEU A 92 17.24 21.63 -9.09
N ALA A 93 17.75 21.62 -7.85
CA ALA A 93 18.86 22.48 -7.46
C ALA A 93 20.14 22.16 -8.24
N GLY A 94 20.28 20.90 -8.69
CA GLY A 94 21.43 20.43 -9.44
C GLY A 94 22.72 20.37 -8.62
N GLY A 95 23.84 20.08 -9.27
CA GLY A 95 25.18 20.14 -8.65
C GLY A 95 25.50 19.01 -7.66
N HIS A 96 24.61 18.01 -7.53
CA HIS A 96 24.80 16.89 -6.61
C HIS A 96 25.07 15.58 -7.35
N THR A 97 26.03 14.79 -6.85
CA THR A 97 26.25 13.42 -7.34
C THR A 97 25.24 12.46 -6.71
N MET A 98 25.12 11.24 -7.26
CA MET A 98 24.24 10.18 -6.71
C MET A 98 24.52 9.94 -5.22
N ARG A 99 25.81 9.85 -4.87
CA ARG A 99 26.25 9.70 -3.47
C ARG A 99 25.90 10.92 -2.63
N GLY A 100 26.04 12.12 -3.19
CA GLY A 100 25.67 13.38 -2.54
C GLY A 100 24.19 13.45 -2.20
N ILE A 101 23.31 13.13 -3.16
CA ILE A 101 21.86 13.10 -2.97
C ILE A 101 21.50 12.08 -1.88
N VAL A 102 22.02 10.85 -1.97
CA VAL A 102 21.75 9.81 -0.98
C VAL A 102 22.20 10.23 0.43
N ARG A 103 23.37 10.86 0.56
CA ARG A 103 23.87 11.37 1.85
C ARG A 103 22.93 12.42 2.43
N GLU A 104 22.47 13.36 1.61
CA GLU A 104 21.60 14.44 2.05
C GLU A 104 20.20 13.95 2.41
N VAL A 105 19.66 13.00 1.63
CA VAL A 105 18.39 12.33 1.93
C VAL A 105 18.46 11.57 3.25
N ARG A 106 19.56 10.85 3.51
CA ARG A 106 19.79 10.20 4.82
C ARG A 106 19.87 11.20 5.96
N ARG A 107 20.51 12.35 5.75
CA ARG A 107 20.63 13.41 6.76
C ARG A 107 19.26 14.03 7.09
N LYS A 108 18.44 14.32 6.07
CA LYS A 108 17.14 15.01 6.23
C LYS A 108 15.99 14.09 6.61
N ALA A 109 16.06 12.81 6.28
CA ALA A 109 14.98 11.84 6.46
C ALA A 109 15.48 10.45 6.90
N SER A 110 16.41 10.42 7.87
CA SER A 110 17.05 9.20 8.39
C SER A 110 16.07 8.09 8.77
N ALA A 111 14.98 8.43 9.47
CA ALA A 111 13.94 7.49 9.86
C ALA A 111 13.22 6.89 8.64
N SER A 112 12.91 7.71 7.63
CA SER A 112 12.22 7.29 6.40
C SER A 112 13.08 6.43 5.47
N CYS A 113 14.40 6.39 5.67
CA CYS A 113 15.38 5.69 4.84
C CYS A 113 15.60 4.23 5.24
N ARG A 114 15.18 3.80 6.43
CA ARG A 114 15.44 2.43 6.92
C ARG A 114 14.78 1.40 6.01
N GLY A 115 15.56 0.40 5.58
CA GLY A 115 15.09 -0.70 4.71
C GLY A 115 14.81 -0.32 3.25
N LYS A 116 15.13 0.91 2.81
CA LYS A 116 14.87 1.37 1.44
C LYS A 116 16.17 1.52 0.65
N ASP A 117 16.15 1.10 -0.62
CA ASP A 117 17.21 1.43 -1.56
C ASP A 117 17.04 2.88 -2.05
N LEU A 118 17.85 3.77 -1.48
CA LEU A 118 17.85 5.19 -1.82
C LEU A 118 18.36 5.46 -3.24
N ARG A 119 19.31 4.65 -3.75
CA ARG A 119 19.80 4.80 -5.12
C ARG A 119 18.72 4.43 -6.12
N ALA A 120 17.99 3.34 -5.87
CA ALA A 120 16.83 2.97 -6.68
C ALA A 120 15.75 4.06 -6.67
N ASN A 121 15.45 4.64 -5.51
CA ASN A 121 14.50 5.75 -5.41
C ASN A 121 14.95 6.97 -6.22
N VAL A 122 16.22 7.36 -6.15
CA VAL A 122 16.75 8.48 -6.95
C VAL A 122 16.64 8.18 -8.45
N ARG A 123 17.01 6.97 -8.90
CA ARG A 123 16.84 6.56 -10.31
C ARG A 123 15.38 6.60 -10.76
N ALA A 124 14.45 6.12 -9.91
CA ALA A 124 13.03 6.18 -10.20
C ALA A 124 12.54 7.63 -10.34
N ARG A 125 13.01 8.55 -9.49
CA ARG A 125 12.69 9.99 -9.63
C ARG A 125 13.26 10.58 -10.91
N MET A 126 14.50 10.26 -11.27
CA MET A 126 15.10 10.68 -12.55
C MET A 126 14.26 10.21 -13.76
N TYR A 127 13.84 8.95 -13.75
CA TYR A 127 12.96 8.41 -14.78
C TYR A 127 11.63 9.17 -14.86
N TRP A 128 10.99 9.45 -13.73
CA TRP A 128 9.74 10.21 -13.68
C TRP A 128 9.87 11.64 -14.19
N PHE A 129 11.02 12.29 -13.92
CA PHE A 129 11.32 13.62 -14.45
C PHE A 129 11.47 13.60 -15.97
N ARG A 130 12.23 12.64 -16.52
CA ARG A 130 12.35 12.44 -17.97
C ARG A 130 11.00 12.19 -18.63
N ARG A 131 10.14 11.37 -18.01
CA ARG A 131 8.77 11.11 -18.48
C ARG A 131 7.90 12.38 -18.49
N ARG A 132 8.20 13.36 -17.64
CA ARG A 132 7.52 14.67 -17.58
C ARG A 132 8.18 15.73 -18.48
N GLY A 133 9.12 15.34 -19.33
CA GLY A 133 9.81 16.24 -20.26
C GLY A 133 11.01 16.99 -19.66
N TYR A 134 11.41 16.71 -18.42
CA TYR A 134 12.63 17.31 -17.88
C TYR A 134 13.87 16.67 -18.51
N MET A 135 14.86 17.49 -18.86
CA MET A 135 16.17 17.03 -19.27
C MET A 135 17.01 16.76 -18.02
N ILE A 136 17.65 15.59 -17.94
CA ILE A 136 18.56 15.25 -16.84
C ILE A 136 19.95 15.07 -17.41
N ASP A 137 20.78 16.07 -17.15
CA ASP A 137 22.18 16.07 -17.58
C ASP A 137 23.08 15.60 -16.45
N THR A 138 24.21 15.01 -16.86
CA THR A 138 25.28 14.59 -15.95
C THR A 138 26.57 15.22 -16.41
N ASN A 139 27.19 16.03 -15.56
CA ASN A 139 28.48 16.64 -15.90
C ASN A 139 29.64 15.62 -15.80
N ALA A 140 30.85 16.00 -16.25
CA ALA A 140 32.04 15.15 -16.18
C ALA A 140 32.41 14.67 -14.77
N GLN A 141 31.90 15.34 -13.72
CA GLN A 141 32.12 14.99 -12.32
C GLN A 141 31.00 14.09 -11.75
N GLY A 142 30.05 13.65 -12.59
CA GLY A 142 28.91 12.81 -12.18
C GLY A 142 27.85 13.54 -11.36
N ARG A 143 27.77 14.87 -11.46
CA ARG A 143 26.72 15.70 -10.82
C ARG A 143 25.53 15.82 -11.75
N PHE A 144 24.33 15.70 -11.19
CA PHE A 144 23.08 15.79 -11.93
C PHE A 144 22.49 17.19 -11.88
N SER A 145 21.81 17.57 -12.94
CA SER A 145 20.93 18.74 -13.02
C SER A 145 19.67 18.38 -13.80
N ALA A 146 18.50 18.73 -13.26
CA ALA A 146 17.23 18.57 -13.95
C ALA A 146 16.73 19.93 -14.46
N THR A 147 16.63 20.07 -15.78
CA THR A 147 16.18 21.30 -16.44
C THR A 147 14.72 21.14 -16.91
N PRO A 148 13.82 22.09 -16.61
CA PRO A 148 12.44 22.05 -17.09
C PRO A 148 12.33 22.03 -18.63
N PRO A 149 11.27 21.40 -19.19
CA PRO A 149 11.04 21.32 -20.65
C PRO A 149 10.88 22.67 -21.37
N HIS A 150 10.54 23.74 -20.64
CA HIS A 150 10.28 25.07 -21.22
C HIS A 150 11.31 26.13 -20.86
N SER A 151 12.44 25.72 -20.28
CA SER A 151 13.58 26.60 -20.03
C SER A 151 14.64 26.40 -21.11
N LEU A 152 14.31 26.81 -22.33
CA LEU A 152 15.29 27.27 -23.30
C LEU A 152 15.34 28.80 -23.17
N PRO A 153 16.53 29.43 -23.28
CA PRO A 153 16.66 30.89 -23.33
C PRO A 153 15.95 31.50 -24.53
#